data_AF-A0A2K2V4D1-F1
#
_entry.id   AF-A0A2K2V4D1-F1
#
_cell.length_a   1.000
_cell.length_b   1.000
_cell.length_c   1.000
_cell.angle_alpha   90.00
_cell.angle_beta   90.00
_cell.angle_gamma   90.00
#
_symmetry.space_group_name_H-M   'P 1'
#
loop_
_entity.id
_entity.type
_entity.pdbx_description
1 polymer ?
#
loop_
_entity_poly.entity_id
_entity_poly.type
_entity_poly.pdbx_seq_one_letter_code
_entity_poly.pdbx_strand_id
1 'polypeptide(L)' 'TLDLWIDEPNLETEAIPLTENIVLKISEEGKAIGLEIISFSNLSNEDIEAIPQELRNALMEVMKKLTSKVLKIR' A
#
# COMPACT_ATOMS: atom_id res chain seq x y z
N THR A 1 -9.18 -7.26 -0.81
CA THR A 1 -8.28 -6.09 -0.75
C THR A 1 -6.84 -6.61 -0.71
N LEU A 2 -5.83 -5.74 -0.85
CA LEU A 2 -4.41 -6.09 -0.74
C LEU A 2 -3.79 -5.27 0.39
N ASP A 3 -3.24 -5.95 1.39
CA ASP A 3 -2.50 -5.31 2.47
C ASP A 3 -0.99 -5.29 2.17
N LEU A 4 -0.39 -4.13 2.37
CA LEU A 4 1.05 -3.93 2.34
C LEU A 4 1.51 -3.35 3.68
N TRP A 5 2.55 -3.95 4.24
CA TRP A 5 3.13 -3.57 5.52
C TRP A 5 4.60 -3.20 5.33
N ILE A 6 5.00 -2.08 5.91
CA ILE A 6 6.41 -1.67 5.98
C ILE A 6 6.96 -1.77 7.42
N ASP A 7 6.08 -2.06 8.37
CA ASP A 7 6.37 -2.31 9.78
C ASP A 7 5.50 -3.47 10.30
N GLU A 8 5.58 -3.78 11.59
CA GLU A 8 4.86 -4.90 12.20
C GLU A 8 3.32 -4.67 12.22
N PRO A 9 2.50 -5.59 11.68
CA PRO A 9 1.05 -5.41 11.59
C PRO A 9 0.33 -5.21 12.92
N ASN A 10 0.86 -5.79 14.00
CA ASN A 10 0.29 -5.67 15.34
C ASN A 10 0.48 -4.28 15.98
N LEU A 11 1.23 -3.39 15.33
CA LEU A 11 1.35 -1.98 15.74
C LEU A 11 0.21 -1.12 15.21
N GLU A 12 -0.67 -1.65 14.35
CA GLU A 12 -1.84 -0.92 13.85
C GLU A 12 -2.79 -0.54 14.99
N THR A 13 -3.08 0.75 15.07
CA THR A 13 -4.06 1.30 16.02
C THR A 13 -5.18 2.07 15.34
N GLU A 14 -4.92 2.62 14.16
CA GLU A 14 -5.88 3.39 13.39
C GLU A 14 -5.78 3.09 11.89
N ALA A 15 -6.93 3.10 11.22
CA ALA A 15 -7.04 2.95 9.77
C ALA A 15 -7.80 4.15 9.20
N ILE A 16 -7.12 4.95 8.36
CA ILE A 16 -7.66 6.20 7.82
C ILE A 16 -7.84 6.08 6.30
N PRO A 17 -9.05 6.32 5.75
CA PRO A 17 -9.24 6.41 4.31
C PRO A 17 -8.41 7.57 3.73
N LEU A 18 -7.49 7.27 2.82
CA LEU A 18 -6.79 8.30 2.02
C LEU A 18 -7.62 8.66 0.78
N THR A 19 -8.22 7.65 0.16
CA THR A 19 -9.14 7.77 -0.98
C THR A 19 -10.21 6.68 -0.89
N GLU A 20 -11.09 6.58 -1.89
CA GLU A 20 -12.06 5.49 -1.99
C GLU A 20 -11.41 4.11 -2.23
N ASN A 21 -10.14 4.08 -2.67
CA ASN A 21 -9.42 2.85 -3.01
C ASN A 21 -8.28 2.50 -2.05
N ILE A 22 -7.91 3.41 -1.14
CA ILE A 22 -6.75 3.28 -0.28
C ILE A 22 -7.07 3.65 1.16
N VAL A 23 -6.69 2.77 2.08
CA VAL A 23 -6.70 3.03 3.53
C VAL A 23 -5.26 3.01 4.04
N LEU A 24 -4.89 4.02 4.82
CA LEU A 24 -3.59 4.12 5.50
C LEU A 24 -3.69 3.46 6.87
N LYS A 25 -2.69 2.65 7.22
CA LYS A 25 -2.58 2.01 8.53
C LYS A 25 -1.56 2.74 9.38
N ILE A 26 -1.99 3.15 10.57
CA ILE A 26 -1.24 4.06 11.42
C ILE A 26 -0.98 3.42 12.80
N SER A 27 0.25 3.59 13.29
CA SER A 27 0.64 3.17 14.64
C SER A 27 0.19 4.15 15.71
N GLU A 28 0.29 3.74 16.98
CA GLU A 28 -0.03 4.62 18.12
C GLU A 28 0.75 5.95 18.10
N GLU A 29 1.97 5.93 17.54
CA GLU A 29 2.84 7.10 17.42
C GLU A 29 2.47 8.02 16.24
N GLY A 30 1.40 7.72 15.49
CA GLY A 30 0.99 8.46 14.31
C GLY A 30 1.81 8.16 13.05
N LYS A 31 2.62 7.08 13.06
CA LYS A 31 3.45 6.69 11.92
C LYS A 31 2.64 5.82 10.96
N ALA A 32 2.76 6.11 9.67
CA ALA A 32 2.25 5.23 8.62
C ALA A 32 3.07 3.92 8.60
N ILE A 33 2.42 2.78 8.86
CA ILE A 33 3.06 1.45 8.95
C ILE A 33 2.58 0.47 7.88
N GLY A 34 1.54 0.82 7.14
CA GLY A 34 1.01 0.02 6.06
C GLY A 34 -0.06 0.73 5.25
N LEU A 35 -0.53 0.07 4.21
CA LEU A 35 -1.67 0.49 3.41
C LEU A 35 -2.51 -0.73 3.04
N GLU A 36 -3.82 -0.52 2.94
CA GLU A 36 -4.76 -1.46 2.35
C GLU A 36 -5.28 -0.88 1.03
N ILE A 37 -5.17 -1.67 -0.03
CA ILE A 37 -5.72 -1.36 -1.35
C ILE A 37 -7.05 -2.09 -1.48
N ILE A 38 -8.14 -1.34 -1.54
CA ILE A 38 -9.49 -1.91 -1.62
C ILE A 38 -9.68 -2.60 -2.97
N SER A 39 -9.38 -1.89 -4.06
CA SER A 39 -9.53 -2.39 -5.44
C SER A 39 -8.31 -2.03 -6.29
N PHE A 40 -7.42 -3.00 -6.48
CA PHE A 40 -6.20 -2.79 -7.28
C PHE A 40 -6.50 -2.42 -8.74
N SER A 41 -7.57 -2.98 -9.32
CA SER A 41 -7.98 -2.69 -10.71
C SER A 41 -8.50 -1.27 -10.90
N ASN A 42 -8.89 -0.59 -9.82
CA ASN A 42 -9.49 0.74 -9.87
C ASN A 42 -8.54 1.83 -9.37
N LEU A 43 -7.28 1.50 -9.07
CA LEU A 43 -6.29 2.50 -8.67
C LEU A 43 -6.05 3.50 -9.79
N SER A 44 -6.31 4.77 -9.47
CA SER A 44 -6.00 5.91 -10.32
C SER A 44 -4.63 6.50 -9.98
N ASN A 45 -4.13 7.41 -10.83
CA ASN A 45 -2.91 8.14 -10.51
C ASN A 45 -3.08 9.03 -9.27
N GLU A 46 -4.27 9.59 -9.06
CA GLU A 46 -4.61 10.39 -7.88
C GLU A 46 -4.50 9.55 -6.59
N ASP A 47 -5.00 8.31 -6.63
CA ASP A 47 -4.84 7.36 -5.52
C ASP A 47 -3.36 7.14 -5.20
N ILE A 48 -2.53 6.92 -6.22
CA ILE A 48 -1.09 6.69 -6.06
C ILE A 48 -0.37 7.94 -5.52
N GLU A 49 -0.76 9.14 -5.95
CA GLU A 49 -0.19 10.41 -5.51
C GLU A 49 -0.54 10.74 -4.05
N ALA A 50 -1.71 10.29 -3.57
CA ALA A 50 -2.13 10.45 -2.18
C ALA A 50 -1.33 9.57 -1.18
N ILE A 51 -0.65 8.53 -1.66
CA ILE A 51 0.14 7.64 -0.80
C ILE A 51 1.42 8.35 -0.31
N PRO A 52 1.74 8.27 1.00
CA PRO A 52 3.04 8.71 1.51
C PRO A 52 4.21 8.11 0.74
N GLN A 53 5.24 8.92 0.48
CA GLN A 53 6.35 8.56 -0.43
C GLN A 53 7.00 7.20 -0.10
N GLU A 54 7.21 6.90 1.18
CA GLU A 54 7.83 5.66 1.65
C GLU A 54 6.99 4.44 1.29
N LEU A 55 5.69 4.51 1.57
CA LEU A 55 4.71 3.48 1.24
C LEU A 55 4.51 3.32 -0.27
N ARG A 56 4.52 4.43 -1.01
CA ARG A 56 4.47 4.42 -2.48
C ARG A 56 5.67 3.69 -3.08
N ASN A 57 6.87 3.92 -2.54
CA ASN A 57 8.08 3.22 -2.96
C ASN A 57 7.98 1.71 -2.68
N ALA A 58 7.53 1.33 -1.48
CA ALA A 58 7.33 -0.08 -1.12
C ALA A 58 6.31 -0.77 -2.04
N LEU A 59 5.19 -0.11 -2.35
CA LEU A 59 4.18 -0.61 -3.28
C LEU A 59 4.80 -0.84 -4.67
N MET A 60 5.53 0.14 -5.20
CA MET A 60 6.17 0.03 -6.52
C MET A 60 7.22 -1.09 -6.58
N GLU A 61 7.96 -1.33 -5.50
CA GLU A 61 8.89 -2.46 -5.43
C GLU A 61 8.18 -3.81 -5.46
N VAL A 62 7.08 -3.95 -4.70
CA VAL A 62 6.26 -5.16 -4.73
C VAL A 62 5.68 -5.38 -6.12
N MET A 63 5.15 -4.34 -6.76
CA MET A 63 4.64 -4.42 -8.13
C MET A 63 5.71 -4.84 -9.16
N LYS A 64 6.92 -4.30 -9.05
CA LYS A 64 8.06 -4.73 -9.89
C LYS A 64 8.41 -6.21 -9.67
N LYS A 65 8.40 -6.68 -8.41
CA LYS A 65 8.66 -8.09 -8.09
C LYS A 65 7.56 -9.01 -8.63
N LEU A 66 6.30 -8.59 -8.58
CA LEU A 66 5.18 -9.37 -9.11
C LEU A 66 5.25 -9.47 -10.64
N THR A 67 5.45 -8.35 -11.34
CA THR A 67 5.53 -8.31 -12.80
C THR A 67 6.75 -9.05 -13.35
N SER A 68 7.91 -8.94 -12.70
CA SER A 68 9.12 -9.67 -13.11
C SER A 68 9.04 -11.18 -12.92
N LYS A 69 8.23 -11.67 -11.96
CA LYS A 69 7.95 -13.11 -11.83
C LYS A 69 7.00 -13.61 -12.91
N VAL A 70 6.00 -12.80 -13.31
CA VAL A 70 5.06 -13.15 -14.38
C VAL A 70 5.75 -13.23 -15.75
N LEU A 71 6.75 -12.39 -16.00
CA LEU A 71 7.53 -12.37 -17.25
C LEU A 71 8.53 -13.52 -17.39
N LYS A 72 8.92 -14.20 -16.29
CA LYS A 72 9.87 -15.34 -16.32
C LYS A 72 9.23 -16.69 -16.65
N ILE A 73 7.90 -16.75 -16.81
CA ILE A 73 7.14 -17.98 -17.10
C ILE A 73 6.66 -17.99 -18.56
N ARG A 74 7.39 -17.33 -19.48
CA ARG A 74 7.15 -17.38 -20.92
C ARG A 74 8.40 -17.78 -21.66
#